data_AF-A0A6T6H8D5-F1
#
_entry.id   AF-A0A6T6H8D5-F1
#
_cell.length_a   1.000
_cell.length_b   1.000
_cell.length_c   1.000
_cell.angle_alpha   90.00
_cell.angle_beta   90.00
_cell.angle_gamma   90.00
#
_symmetry.space_group_name_H-M   'P 1'
#
loop_
_entity.id
_entity.type
_entity.pdbx_description
1 polymer ?
#
loop_
_entity_poly.entity_id
_entity_poly.type
_entity_poly.pdbx_seq_one_letter_code
_entity_poly.pdbx_strand_id
1 'polypeptide(L)'
;AERALCKHVHRSGQMNDLGFEEYCNEKKGSGYDMDTPAVTIDQLAVRKSAMGENSGRGVFTEVDIPTIGTYIGIDVSGASVRYPPPSVEIIETFEIQSKVYGSVGGITLLAYMNGYGFTSQPLGEEEANVDANPLTFINHGCNGTFNVGSFTTFSEQTKGIDEYMKKAVVNRDDEEVMELFNLEDCIYDPFAMRDSTTASATATTKPLKAGDELLDNYLGFIGDLATVSSDINDLRNECSGGKGLIEDYQLQHRHADDNDNHEDAAE
;
A
#
# COMPACT_ATOMS: atom_id res chain seq x y z
N ALA A 1 19.88 10.69 -24.79
CA ALA A 1 19.55 9.30 -25.17
C ALA A 1 18.08 9.00 -24.93
N GLU A 2 17.49 9.47 -23.81
CA GLU A 2 16.06 9.29 -23.44
C GLU A 2 15.06 9.74 -24.51
N ARG A 3 15.28 10.91 -25.13
CA ARG A 3 14.43 11.40 -26.24
C ARG A 3 14.36 10.48 -27.46
N ALA A 4 15.37 9.65 -27.69
CA ALA A 4 15.37 8.71 -28.81
C ALA A 4 14.53 7.46 -28.49
N LEU A 5 14.50 7.02 -27.23
CA LEU A 5 13.73 5.87 -26.77
C LEU A 5 12.25 6.22 -26.66
N CYS A 6 11.88 7.33 -26.01
CA CYS A 6 10.50 7.82 -25.93
C CYS A 6 9.85 7.95 -27.32
N LYS A 7 10.56 8.58 -28.27
CA LYS A 7 10.08 8.71 -29.66
C LYS A 7 9.99 7.37 -30.38
N HIS A 8 10.80 6.38 -30.01
CA HIS A 8 10.76 5.06 -30.61
C HIS A 8 9.55 4.27 -30.13
N VAL A 9 9.29 4.25 -28.82
CA VAL A 9 8.16 3.54 -28.18
C VAL A 9 6.81 4.18 -28.57
N HIS A 10 6.75 5.50 -28.68
CA HIS A 10 5.56 6.20 -29.20
C HIS A 10 5.30 5.86 -30.68
N ARG A 11 6.33 5.92 -31.53
CA ARG A 11 6.19 5.58 -32.96
C ARG A 11 5.91 4.10 -33.23
N SER A 12 6.30 3.20 -32.32
CA SER A 12 5.98 1.78 -32.43
C SER A 12 4.55 1.46 -31.98
N GLY A 13 3.78 2.45 -31.49
CA GLY A 13 2.43 2.26 -30.98
C GLY A 13 2.40 1.58 -29.60
N GLN A 14 3.55 1.49 -28.93
CA GLN A 14 3.68 0.90 -27.59
C GLN A 14 3.45 1.94 -26.47
N MET A 15 3.32 3.22 -26.83
CA MET A 15 3.00 4.34 -25.94
C MET A 15 2.04 5.26 -26.67
N ASN A 16 0.90 5.57 -26.04
CA ASN A 16 -0.10 6.49 -26.58
C ASN A 16 0.39 7.95 -26.50
N ASP A 17 -0.35 8.89 -27.11
CA ASP A 17 0.00 10.31 -27.08
C ASP A 17 0.03 10.87 -25.65
N LEU A 18 -0.86 10.39 -24.78
CA LEU A 18 -0.99 10.84 -23.40
C LEU A 18 0.27 10.51 -22.58
N GLY A 19 0.70 9.25 -22.57
CA GLY A 19 1.90 8.89 -21.83
C GLY A 19 3.20 9.34 -22.49
N PHE A 20 3.21 9.71 -23.78
CA PHE A 20 4.33 10.48 -24.31
C PHE A 20 4.38 11.89 -23.72
N GLU A 21 3.25 12.55 -23.55
CA GLU A 21 3.18 13.88 -22.90
C GLU A 21 3.43 13.82 -21.38
N GLU A 22 3.09 12.73 -20.71
CA GLU A 22 3.30 12.59 -19.27
C GLU A 22 4.72 12.15 -18.92
N TYR A 23 5.26 11.13 -19.58
CA TYR A 23 6.54 10.53 -19.19
C TYR A 23 7.76 11.14 -19.90
N CYS A 24 7.56 11.77 -21.07
CA CYS A 24 8.67 12.25 -21.91
C CYS A 24 8.75 13.78 -21.99
N ASN A 25 7.89 14.50 -21.26
CA ASN A 25 7.90 15.94 -21.16
C ASN A 25 8.87 16.39 -20.04
N GLU A 26 9.77 17.34 -20.35
CA GLU A 26 10.91 17.75 -19.50
C GLU A 26 10.52 18.30 -18.11
N LYS A 27 9.22 18.46 -17.83
CA LYS A 27 8.68 18.93 -16.55
C LYS A 27 8.07 17.83 -15.67
N LYS A 28 7.75 16.67 -16.22
CA LYS A 28 7.17 15.51 -15.53
C LYS A 28 8.14 14.32 -15.70
N GLY A 29 9.40 14.51 -15.31
CA GLY A 29 10.44 13.50 -15.52
C GLY A 29 10.05 12.14 -14.94
N SER A 30 10.56 11.06 -15.52
CA SER A 30 10.48 9.71 -14.97
C SER A 30 11.01 9.70 -13.52
N GLY A 31 10.13 9.51 -12.53
CA GLY A 31 10.46 9.52 -11.11
C GLY A 31 9.59 10.49 -10.30
N TYR A 32 9.94 10.69 -9.02
CA TYR A 32 9.24 11.64 -8.17
C TYR A 32 9.50 13.09 -8.60
N ASP A 33 8.48 13.94 -8.51
CA ASP A 33 8.65 15.38 -8.72
C ASP A 33 9.43 15.99 -7.54
N MET A 34 10.69 16.34 -7.77
CA MET A 34 11.57 16.90 -6.75
C MET A 34 11.14 18.29 -6.25
N ASP A 35 10.24 18.97 -6.97
CA ASP A 35 9.66 20.25 -6.54
C ASP A 35 8.41 20.06 -5.66
N THR A 36 7.86 18.84 -5.60
CA THR A 36 6.75 18.51 -4.71
C THR A 36 7.26 18.43 -3.26
N PRO A 37 6.61 19.12 -2.29
CA PRO A 37 7.00 19.05 -0.89
C PRO A 37 6.93 17.61 -0.36
N ALA A 38 7.79 17.30 0.60
CA ALA A 38 7.81 16.01 1.27
C ALA A 38 7.89 16.16 2.79
N VAL A 39 7.22 15.25 3.49
CA VAL A 39 7.33 15.02 4.94
C VAL A 39 8.21 13.80 5.14
N THR A 40 9.32 13.96 5.86
CA THR A 40 10.29 12.88 6.09
C THR A 40 9.93 12.05 7.32
N ILE A 41 10.51 10.85 7.44
CA ILE A 41 10.12 9.90 8.50
C ILE A 41 10.38 10.42 9.93
N ASP A 42 11.34 11.32 10.10
CA ASP A 42 11.67 11.98 11.38
C ASP A 42 10.63 13.03 11.81
N GLN A 43 9.72 13.39 10.90
CA GLN A 43 8.57 14.26 11.16
C GLN A 43 7.28 13.45 11.40
N LEU A 44 7.40 12.13 11.51
CA LEU A 44 6.30 11.21 11.74
C LEU A 44 6.53 10.47 13.06
N ALA A 45 5.44 10.06 13.71
CA ALA A 45 5.49 9.28 14.94
C ALA A 45 4.50 8.13 14.90
N VAL A 46 4.94 6.95 15.34
CA VAL A 46 4.05 5.80 15.55
C VAL A 46 3.48 5.84 16.96
N ARG A 47 2.16 5.90 17.09
CA ARG A 47 1.44 5.98 18.39
C ARG A 47 0.25 5.02 18.38
N LYS A 48 -0.48 4.88 19.50
CA LYS A 48 -1.75 4.13 19.49
C LYS A 48 -2.72 4.86 18.55
N SER A 49 -3.39 4.12 17.67
CA SER A 49 -4.33 4.69 16.70
C SER A 49 -5.50 5.39 17.41
N ALA A 50 -5.99 6.48 16.82
CA ALA A 50 -7.18 7.20 17.26
C ALA A 50 -8.47 6.58 16.71
N MET A 51 -8.38 5.60 15.79
CA MET A 51 -9.53 4.96 15.15
C MET A 51 -10.32 4.02 16.06
N GLY A 52 -9.72 3.57 17.17
CA GLY A 52 -10.38 2.72 18.16
C GLY A 52 -9.42 1.89 18.99
N GLU A 53 -9.95 1.24 20.03
CA GLU A 53 -9.17 0.38 20.92
C GLU A 53 -8.50 -0.78 20.15
N ASN A 54 -9.19 -1.30 19.14
CA ASN A 54 -8.79 -2.45 18.32
C ASN A 54 -7.99 -2.07 17.06
N SER A 55 -7.69 -0.79 16.84
CA SER A 55 -7.01 -0.30 15.63
C SER A 55 -5.49 -0.29 15.74
N GLY A 56 -4.92 -0.99 16.74
CA GLY A 56 -3.47 -1.10 16.88
C GLY A 56 -2.75 0.25 16.99
N ARG A 57 -1.65 0.38 16.24
CA ARG A 57 -0.83 1.60 16.15
C ARG A 57 -1.14 2.32 14.84
N GLY A 58 -0.98 3.63 14.85
CA GLY A 58 -1.12 4.51 13.69
C GLY A 58 0.11 5.37 13.50
N VAL A 59 0.27 5.92 12.30
CA VAL A 59 1.29 6.93 11.98
C VAL A 59 0.68 8.31 12.13
N PHE A 60 1.39 9.24 12.77
CA PHE A 60 0.94 10.60 13.01
C PHE A 60 1.94 11.59 12.46
N THR A 61 1.48 12.67 11.82
CA THR A 61 2.38 13.78 11.45
C THR A 61 2.70 14.63 12.67
N GLU A 62 3.96 15.03 12.84
CA GLU A 62 4.39 15.97 13.88
C GLU A 62 4.41 17.43 13.38
N VAL A 63 4.11 17.64 12.10
CA VAL A 63 4.10 18.95 11.44
C VAL A 63 2.79 19.23 10.72
N ASP A 64 2.48 20.52 10.54
CA ASP A 64 1.39 20.95 9.68
C ASP A 64 1.76 20.70 8.21
N ILE A 65 0.82 20.12 7.44
CA ILE A 65 0.98 19.84 6.01
C ILE A 65 -0.14 20.56 5.26
N PRO A 66 0.05 21.83 4.88
CA PRO A 66 -1.02 22.65 4.31
C PRO A 66 -1.37 22.30 2.85
N THR A 67 -0.46 21.61 2.15
CA THR A 67 -0.53 21.38 0.71
C THR A 67 -1.00 19.95 0.42
N ILE A 68 -2.03 19.83 -0.42
CA ILE A 68 -2.49 18.56 -0.99
C ILE A 68 -1.45 18.05 -2.00
N GLY A 69 -1.21 16.75 -2.04
CA GLY A 69 -0.21 16.13 -2.91
C GLY A 69 1.21 16.17 -2.31
N THR A 70 1.36 16.56 -1.03
CA THR A 70 2.65 16.47 -0.34
C THR A 70 3.03 15.01 -0.16
N TYR A 71 4.24 14.63 -0.55
CA TYR A 71 4.73 13.26 -0.37
C TYR A 71 4.99 12.94 1.10
N ILE A 72 4.75 11.69 1.48
CA ILE A 72 4.94 11.15 2.83
C ILE A 72 6.03 10.09 2.79
N GLY A 73 7.09 10.27 3.57
CA GLY A 73 8.16 9.29 3.78
C GLY A 73 8.91 8.88 2.52
N ILE A 74 9.04 9.78 1.54
CA ILE A 74 9.79 9.53 0.30
C ILE A 74 11.27 9.23 0.56
N ASP A 75 11.82 9.71 1.69
CA ASP A 75 13.18 9.43 2.16
C ASP A 75 13.39 7.95 2.55
N VAL A 76 12.31 7.21 2.79
CA VAL A 76 12.32 5.79 3.16
C VAL A 76 11.61 4.89 2.14
N SER A 77 11.20 5.42 0.98
CA SER A 77 10.52 4.63 -0.07
C SER A 77 11.41 3.58 -0.74
N GLY A 78 12.74 3.70 -0.56
CA GLY A 78 13.71 2.68 -0.95
C GLY A 78 14.09 1.69 0.17
N ALA A 79 13.53 1.84 1.37
CA ALA A 79 13.81 0.98 2.51
C ALA A 79 12.88 -0.25 2.51
N SER A 80 13.15 -1.17 1.59
CA SER A 80 12.41 -2.42 1.45
C SER A 80 13.25 -3.66 1.77
N VAL A 81 12.58 -4.69 2.26
CA VAL A 81 13.13 -6.04 2.42
C VAL A 81 12.83 -6.82 1.16
N ARG A 82 13.89 -7.22 0.44
CA ARG A 82 13.78 -8.00 -0.78
C ARG A 82 13.70 -9.51 -0.46
N TYR A 83 12.66 -10.15 -1.00
CA TYR A 83 12.49 -11.59 -1.08
C TYR A 83 12.80 -12.04 -2.50
N PRO A 84 13.98 -12.67 -2.74
CA PRO A 84 14.31 -13.17 -4.07
C PRO A 84 13.39 -14.34 -4.46
N PRO A 85 13.30 -14.70 -5.76
CA PRO A 85 12.34 -15.70 -6.21
C PRO A 85 12.36 -17.05 -5.49
N PRO A 86 13.52 -17.65 -5.16
CA PRO A 86 13.55 -18.88 -4.37
C PRO A 86 12.94 -18.73 -2.97
N SER A 87 13.00 -17.53 -2.38
CA SER A 87 12.36 -17.25 -1.09
C SER A 87 10.85 -17.13 -1.22
N VAL A 88 10.37 -16.49 -2.28
CA VAL A 88 8.92 -16.40 -2.57
C VAL A 88 8.33 -17.80 -2.74
N GLU A 89 8.95 -18.64 -3.58
CA GLU A 89 8.51 -20.03 -3.81
C GLU A 89 8.45 -20.86 -2.52
N ILE A 90 9.44 -20.69 -1.63
CA ILE A 90 9.47 -21.35 -0.32
C ILE A 90 8.31 -20.85 0.56
N ILE A 91 8.04 -19.55 0.59
CA ILE A 91 6.97 -18.95 1.40
C ILE A 91 5.60 -19.42 0.92
N GLU A 92 5.36 -19.46 -0.39
CA GLU A 92 4.13 -20.00 -0.98
C GLU A 92 3.97 -21.50 -0.67
N THR A 93 5.05 -22.26 -0.77
CA THR A 93 5.04 -23.68 -0.39
C THR A 93 4.70 -23.85 1.09
N PHE A 94 5.23 -22.98 1.96
CA PHE A 94 4.87 -22.98 3.37
C PHE A 94 3.43 -22.57 3.59
N GLU A 95 2.84 -21.68 2.81
CA GLU A 95 1.42 -21.34 2.90
C GLU A 95 0.54 -22.57 2.61
N ILE A 96 0.85 -23.31 1.54
CA ILE A 96 0.17 -24.56 1.19
C ILE A 96 0.30 -25.58 2.33
N GLN A 97 1.51 -25.75 2.86
CA GLN A 97 1.75 -26.66 3.98
C GLN A 97 1.10 -26.18 5.28
N SER A 98 1.03 -24.88 5.52
CA SER A 98 0.40 -24.26 6.69
C SER A 98 -1.11 -24.50 6.71
N LYS A 99 -1.76 -24.42 5.55
CA LYS A 99 -3.17 -24.82 5.39
C LYS A 99 -3.40 -26.31 5.70
N VAL A 100 -2.37 -27.15 5.56
CA VAL A 100 -2.44 -28.60 5.79
C VAL A 100 -2.04 -28.99 7.22
N TYR A 101 -1.06 -28.30 7.82
CA TYR A 101 -0.40 -28.71 9.08
C TYR A 101 -0.57 -27.70 10.23
N GLY A 102 -1.20 -26.54 10.00
CA GLY A 102 -1.52 -25.57 11.05
C GLY A 102 -0.36 -24.69 11.51
N SER A 103 0.75 -24.59 10.77
CA SER A 103 1.82 -23.63 11.08
C SER A 103 1.44 -22.22 10.63
N VAL A 104 1.61 -21.20 11.47
CA VAL A 104 1.12 -19.84 11.19
C VAL A 104 2.12 -19.02 10.35
N GLY A 105 3.41 -19.34 10.44
CA GLY A 105 4.49 -18.47 9.91
C GLY A 105 4.46 -18.21 8.40
N GLY A 106 4.15 -19.23 7.57
CA GLY A 106 4.10 -19.07 6.11
C GLY A 106 2.95 -18.16 5.66
N ILE A 107 1.78 -18.33 6.26
CA ILE A 107 0.59 -17.50 5.98
C ILE A 107 0.83 -16.06 6.42
N THR A 108 1.44 -15.84 7.59
CA THR A 108 1.75 -14.49 8.08
C THR A 108 2.76 -13.77 7.19
N LEU A 109 3.83 -14.45 6.76
CA LEU A 109 4.83 -13.86 5.86
C LEU A 109 4.21 -13.52 4.50
N LEU A 110 3.39 -14.41 3.93
CA LEU A 110 2.71 -14.16 2.68
C LEU A 110 1.71 -13.00 2.79
N ALA A 111 0.92 -12.95 3.88
CA ALA A 111 0.01 -11.85 4.13
C ALA A 111 0.75 -10.50 4.30
N TYR A 112 1.89 -10.51 4.99
CA TYR A 112 2.72 -9.31 5.13
C TYR A 112 3.34 -8.89 3.79
N MET A 113 3.81 -9.84 2.98
CA MET A 113 4.33 -9.58 1.63
C MET A 113 3.27 -9.00 0.70
N ASN A 114 2.05 -9.54 0.71
CA ASN A 114 0.96 -9.05 -0.14
C ASN A 114 0.37 -7.73 0.34
N GLY A 115 0.34 -7.51 1.67
CA GLY A 115 -0.24 -6.31 2.27
C GLY A 115 0.67 -5.09 2.25
N TYR A 116 1.99 -5.29 2.31
CA TYR A 116 2.97 -4.21 2.45
C TYR A 116 4.10 -4.28 1.42
N GLY A 117 3.95 -5.12 0.40
CA GLY A 117 4.96 -5.30 -0.62
C GLY A 117 4.45 -5.11 -2.02
N PHE A 118 5.39 -5.05 -2.95
CA PHE A 118 5.16 -4.98 -4.38
C PHE A 118 6.03 -6.02 -5.09
N THR A 119 5.50 -6.59 -6.17
CA THR A 119 6.23 -7.57 -6.98
C THR A 119 6.91 -6.86 -8.14
N SER A 120 8.20 -7.12 -8.33
CA SER A 120 9.03 -6.29 -9.23
C SER A 120 9.61 -7.04 -10.43
N GLN A 121 8.91 -8.00 -11.04
CA GLN A 121 9.39 -8.62 -12.30
C GLN A 121 8.26 -8.94 -13.30
N PRO A 122 7.99 -8.05 -14.27
CA PRO A 122 7.03 -8.35 -15.34
C PRO A 122 7.53 -9.36 -16.38
N LEU A 123 8.81 -9.76 -16.36
CA LEU A 123 9.43 -10.65 -17.35
C LEU A 123 10.35 -11.75 -16.77
N GLY A 124 10.38 -11.92 -15.44
CA GLY A 124 11.27 -12.87 -14.74
C GLY A 124 10.54 -13.70 -13.70
N GLU A 125 11.29 -14.43 -12.86
CA GLU A 125 10.70 -15.14 -11.72
C GLU A 125 10.23 -14.13 -10.67
N GLU A 126 9.10 -14.42 -10.02
CA GLU A 126 8.46 -13.49 -9.10
C GLU A 126 9.37 -13.17 -7.90
N GLU A 127 9.62 -11.89 -7.67
CA GLU A 127 10.28 -11.39 -6.47
C GLU A 127 9.34 -10.41 -5.77
N ALA A 128 9.41 -10.36 -4.44
CA ALA A 128 8.65 -9.41 -3.65
C ALA A 128 9.60 -8.47 -2.91
N ASN A 129 9.28 -7.19 -2.87
CA ASN A 129 9.91 -6.22 -1.99
C ASN A 129 8.85 -5.76 -1.01
N VAL A 130 9.16 -5.79 0.27
CA VAL A 130 8.20 -5.43 1.32
C VAL A 130 8.71 -4.21 2.06
N ASP A 131 7.86 -3.20 2.20
CA ASP A 131 8.21 -2.02 2.97
C ASP A 131 8.47 -2.41 4.43
N ALA A 132 9.59 -1.93 4.95
CA ALA A 132 10.03 -2.17 6.33
C ALA A 132 10.21 -0.86 7.09
N ASN A 133 9.45 0.15 6.72
CA ASN A 133 9.48 1.48 7.30
C ASN A 133 8.21 1.73 8.14
N PRO A 134 8.21 2.76 9.02
CA PRO A 134 7.05 3.04 9.87
C PRO A 134 5.72 3.31 9.15
N LEU A 135 5.71 3.56 7.83
CA LEU A 135 4.47 3.78 7.08
C LEU A 135 3.60 2.52 6.98
N THR A 136 4.14 1.33 7.25
CA THR A 136 3.34 0.09 7.35
C THR A 136 2.30 0.12 8.50
N PHE A 137 2.38 1.11 9.40
CA PHE A 137 1.40 1.35 10.45
C PHE A 137 0.30 2.35 10.04
N ILE A 138 0.25 2.81 8.79
CA ILE A 138 -0.86 3.65 8.31
C ILE A 138 -2.14 2.81 8.29
N ASN A 139 -3.14 3.23 9.06
CA ASN A 139 -4.41 2.52 9.18
C ASN A 139 -5.39 2.88 8.06
N HIS A 140 -6.40 2.04 7.89
CA HIS A 140 -7.55 2.38 7.08
C HIS A 140 -8.36 3.55 7.67
N GLY A 141 -8.67 4.55 6.85
CA GLY A 141 -9.60 5.62 7.18
C GLY A 141 -11.06 5.22 6.97
N CYS A 142 -11.76 4.95 8.07
CA CYS A 142 -13.18 4.59 8.05
C CYS A 142 -14.10 5.72 7.62
N ASN A 143 -15.17 5.39 6.89
CA ASN A 143 -16.21 6.33 6.47
C ASN A 143 -15.65 7.57 5.75
N GLY A 144 -14.63 7.36 4.90
CA GLY A 144 -14.02 8.43 4.10
C GLY A 144 -13.12 9.38 4.89
N THR A 145 -12.65 8.99 6.08
CA THR A 145 -11.73 9.82 6.88
C THR A 145 -10.29 9.81 6.39
N PHE A 146 -9.95 8.93 5.44
CA PHE A 146 -8.63 8.85 4.82
C PHE A 146 -8.13 10.23 4.36
N ASN A 147 -6.82 10.39 4.43
CA ASN A 147 -6.14 11.67 4.28
C ASN A 147 -4.78 11.58 3.59
N VAL A 148 -4.36 10.36 3.29
CA VAL A 148 -3.22 10.02 2.44
C VAL A 148 -3.65 8.92 1.45
N GLY A 149 -2.83 8.69 0.42
CA GLY A 149 -3.06 7.62 -0.56
C GLY A 149 -3.72 8.11 -1.85
N SER A 150 -4.42 7.22 -2.54
CA SER A 150 -5.08 7.52 -3.82
C SER A 150 -6.25 8.50 -3.64
N PHE A 151 -6.41 9.42 -4.60
CA PHE A 151 -7.55 10.33 -4.68
C PHE A 151 -8.83 9.59 -5.10
N THR A 152 -9.34 8.72 -4.24
CA THR A 152 -10.64 8.06 -4.44
C THR A 152 -11.76 8.86 -3.77
N THR A 153 -12.99 8.72 -4.26
CA THR A 153 -14.17 9.43 -3.73
C THR A 153 -15.12 8.52 -2.93
N PHE A 154 -14.82 7.22 -2.88
CA PHE A 154 -15.70 6.21 -2.29
C PHE A 154 -15.18 5.70 -0.95
N SER A 155 -16.09 5.17 -0.13
CA SER A 155 -15.78 4.51 1.13
C SER A 155 -16.52 3.18 1.25
N GLU A 156 -16.16 2.38 2.25
CA GLU A 156 -16.78 1.10 2.56
C GLU A 156 -18.29 1.25 2.87
N GLN A 157 -18.75 2.47 3.20
CA GLN A 157 -20.15 2.83 3.42
C GLN A 157 -20.90 3.24 2.14
N THR A 158 -20.21 3.42 1.01
CA THR A 158 -20.86 3.79 -0.25
C THR A 158 -21.84 2.70 -0.68
N LYS A 159 -23.10 3.08 -0.96
CA LYS A 159 -24.13 2.14 -1.38
C LYS A 159 -23.80 1.52 -2.74
N GLY A 160 -23.80 0.19 -2.82
CA GLY A 160 -23.53 -0.54 -4.07
C GLY A 160 -22.05 -0.65 -4.44
N ILE A 161 -21.15 -0.25 -3.53
CA ILE A 161 -19.70 -0.28 -3.75
C ILE A 161 -19.18 -1.67 -4.13
N ASP A 162 -19.74 -2.74 -3.56
CA ASP A 162 -19.39 -4.13 -3.88
C ASP A 162 -19.64 -4.47 -5.36
N GLU A 163 -20.77 -4.04 -5.93
CA GLU A 163 -21.09 -4.29 -7.34
C GLU A 163 -20.26 -3.41 -8.27
N TYR A 164 -20.00 -2.17 -7.84
CA TYR A 164 -19.18 -1.22 -8.58
C TYR A 164 -17.70 -1.66 -8.63
N MET A 165 -17.10 -2.03 -7.50
CA MET A 165 -15.73 -2.56 -7.43
C MET A 165 -15.58 -3.86 -8.24
N LYS A 166 -16.59 -4.74 -8.25
CA LYS A 166 -16.57 -5.92 -9.12
C LYS A 166 -16.55 -5.55 -10.61
N LYS A 167 -17.30 -4.53 -11.04
CA LYS A 167 -17.22 -4.06 -12.43
C LYS A 167 -15.85 -3.46 -12.73
N ALA A 168 -15.31 -2.69 -11.79
CA ALA A 168 -13.99 -2.07 -11.91
C ALA A 168 -12.87 -3.09 -12.09
N VAL A 169 -12.84 -4.14 -11.28
CA VAL A 169 -11.82 -5.19 -11.39
C VAL A 169 -11.97 -6.01 -12.69
N VAL A 170 -13.19 -6.19 -13.21
CA VAL A 170 -13.43 -6.89 -14.50
C VAL A 170 -13.06 -6.02 -15.71
N ASN A 171 -13.36 -4.72 -15.69
CA ASN A 171 -13.28 -3.84 -16.85
C ASN A 171 -12.24 -2.74 -16.63
N ARG A 172 -10.96 -3.05 -16.87
CA ARG A 172 -9.86 -2.07 -16.76
C ARG A 172 -9.87 -0.96 -17.83
N ASP A 173 -10.70 -1.09 -18.87
CA ASP A 173 -10.78 -0.14 -19.99
C ASP A 173 -11.95 0.87 -19.84
N ASP A 174 -12.74 0.77 -18.77
CA ASP A 174 -13.90 1.63 -18.57
C ASP A 174 -13.46 2.98 -17.98
N GLU A 175 -13.82 4.08 -18.64
CA GLU A 175 -13.44 5.45 -18.26
C GLU A 175 -13.92 5.78 -16.82
N GLU A 176 -15.07 5.25 -16.39
CA GLU A 176 -15.58 5.38 -15.02
C GLU A 176 -14.79 4.52 -14.01
N VAL A 177 -14.07 3.50 -14.47
CA VAL A 177 -13.23 2.61 -13.66
C VAL A 177 -11.80 3.17 -13.54
N MET A 178 -11.31 3.83 -14.59
CA MET A 178 -10.05 4.56 -14.56
C MET A 178 -10.11 5.73 -13.57
N GLU A 179 -11.26 6.39 -13.40
CA GLU A 179 -11.47 7.39 -12.33
C GLU A 179 -11.34 6.80 -10.91
N LEU A 180 -11.69 5.53 -10.72
CA LEU A 180 -11.66 4.82 -9.44
C LEU A 180 -10.22 4.56 -8.95
N PHE A 181 -9.33 4.30 -9.91
CA PHE A 181 -7.94 3.99 -9.64
C PHE A 181 -7.00 5.16 -9.88
N ASN A 182 -7.42 6.18 -10.66
CA ASN A 182 -6.57 7.27 -11.15
C ASN A 182 -5.15 6.79 -11.49
N LEU A 183 -5.07 5.55 -11.99
CA LEU A 183 -3.86 4.95 -12.49
C LEU A 183 -3.69 5.62 -13.84
N GLU A 184 -2.83 6.64 -13.87
CA GLU A 184 -2.14 7.03 -15.08
C GLU A 184 -1.79 5.75 -15.85
N ASP A 185 -2.21 5.71 -17.12
CA ASP A 185 -1.98 4.63 -18.06
C ASP A 185 -0.66 3.91 -17.75
N CYS A 186 -0.73 2.66 -17.28
CA CYS A 186 0.45 1.82 -17.12
C CYS A 186 1.01 1.49 -18.51
N ILE A 187 1.70 2.45 -19.10
CA ILE A 187 2.54 2.27 -20.26
C ILE A 187 3.81 1.60 -19.78
N TYR A 188 4.16 0.51 -20.46
CA TYR A 188 5.41 -0.20 -20.26
C TYR A 188 6.61 0.76 -20.35
N ASP A 189 7.17 1.09 -19.18
CA ASP A 189 8.40 1.87 -19.06
C ASP A 189 9.59 0.94 -18.72
N PRO A 190 10.50 0.70 -19.67
CA PRO A 190 11.70 -0.09 -19.42
C PRO A 190 12.70 0.56 -18.44
N PHE A 191 12.54 1.84 -18.09
CA PHE A 191 13.28 2.51 -17.02
C PHE A 191 12.61 2.32 -15.65
N ALA A 192 11.29 2.51 -15.51
CA ALA A 192 10.54 2.10 -14.32
C ALA A 192 10.65 0.60 -14.03
N MET A 193 10.86 -0.26 -15.04
CA MET A 193 11.21 -1.68 -14.81
C MET A 193 12.65 -1.92 -14.36
N ARG A 194 13.59 -1.00 -14.66
CA ARG A 194 14.97 -1.07 -14.16
C ARG A 194 15.10 -0.49 -12.76
N ASP A 195 14.15 0.35 -12.36
CA ASP A 195 14.05 1.01 -11.06
C ASP A 195 12.77 0.57 -10.30
N SER A 196 12.18 -0.57 -10.69
CA SER A 196 10.90 -1.11 -10.17
C SER A 196 10.94 -1.46 -8.68
N THR A 197 12.05 -1.15 -8.02
CA THR A 197 12.29 -1.16 -6.58
C THR A 197 11.68 0.03 -5.85
N THR A 198 11.10 1.03 -6.54
CA THR A 198 10.47 2.18 -5.88
C THR A 198 8.99 1.93 -5.61
N ALA A 199 8.63 1.86 -4.33
CA ALA A 199 7.24 1.91 -3.88
C ALA A 199 6.54 3.18 -4.41
N SER A 200 5.23 3.08 -4.70
CA SER A 200 4.42 4.27 -5.01
C SER A 200 4.51 5.27 -3.85
N ALA A 201 4.76 6.55 -4.13
CA ALA A 201 4.79 7.55 -3.06
C ALA A 201 3.38 7.80 -2.53
N THR A 202 3.20 7.57 -1.23
CA THR A 202 2.02 8.02 -0.52
C THR A 202 2.01 9.55 -0.49
N ALA A 203 0.89 10.17 -0.84
CA ALA A 203 0.73 11.62 -0.83
C ALA A 203 -0.52 12.04 -0.06
N THR A 204 -0.55 13.28 0.43
CA THR A 204 -1.72 13.83 1.13
C THR A 204 -2.90 14.08 0.18
N THR A 205 -4.11 13.69 0.59
CA THR A 205 -5.34 13.96 -0.17
C THR A 205 -6.09 15.19 0.35
N LYS A 206 -5.73 15.69 1.54
CA LYS A 206 -6.24 16.92 2.16
C LYS A 206 -5.18 17.56 3.06
N PRO A 207 -5.32 18.84 3.43
CA PRO A 207 -4.42 19.47 4.40
C PRO A 207 -4.47 18.78 5.76
N LEU A 208 -3.32 18.65 6.42
CA LEU A 208 -3.17 18.01 7.73
C LEU A 208 -2.58 18.97 8.77
N LYS A 209 -2.89 18.71 10.03
CA LYS A 209 -2.33 19.39 11.20
C LYS A 209 -1.38 18.48 11.95
N ALA A 210 -0.41 19.09 12.63
CA ALA A 210 0.44 18.37 13.57
C ALA A 210 -0.44 17.62 14.60
N GLY A 211 -0.19 16.32 14.75
CA GLY A 211 -0.96 15.41 15.59
C GLY A 211 -2.09 14.67 14.87
N ASP A 212 -2.35 14.92 13.59
CA ASP A 212 -3.29 14.11 12.81
C ASP A 212 -2.70 12.73 12.50
N GLU A 213 -3.54 11.69 12.62
CA GLU A 213 -3.22 10.33 12.17
C GLU A 213 -3.28 10.27 10.64
N LEU A 214 -2.29 9.65 10.00
CA LEU A 214 -2.30 9.34 8.59
C LEU A 214 -3.17 8.10 8.37
N LEU A 215 -4.15 8.23 7.49
CA LEU A 215 -5.17 7.23 7.22
C LEU A 215 -5.31 7.03 5.71
N ASP A 216 -5.26 5.79 5.25
CA ASP A 216 -5.35 5.42 3.83
C ASP A 216 -6.72 4.79 3.49
N ASN A 217 -7.07 4.78 2.22
CA ASN A 217 -8.25 4.08 1.73
C ASN A 217 -7.89 2.69 1.19
N TYR A 218 -8.11 1.67 2.01
CA TYR A 218 -7.77 0.30 1.66
C TYR A 218 -8.63 -0.30 0.54
N LEU A 219 -9.72 0.38 0.13
CA LEU A 219 -10.48 -0.03 -1.05
C LEU A 219 -9.62 -0.06 -2.32
N GLY A 220 -8.57 0.77 -2.40
CA GLY A 220 -7.62 0.77 -3.51
C GLY A 220 -6.80 -0.52 -3.63
N PHE A 221 -6.72 -1.32 -2.56
CA PHE A 221 -5.96 -2.57 -2.53
C PHE A 221 -6.81 -3.82 -2.77
N ILE A 222 -8.13 -3.67 -2.96
CA ILE A 222 -9.03 -4.79 -3.24
C ILE A 222 -8.88 -5.20 -4.70
N GLY A 223 -8.16 -6.31 -4.93
CA GLY A 223 -7.76 -6.76 -6.27
C GLY A 223 -8.48 -8.00 -6.82
N ASP A 224 -9.16 -8.80 -5.99
CA ASP A 224 -9.76 -10.09 -6.42
C ASP A 224 -11.29 -10.06 -6.42
N LEU A 225 -11.87 -10.29 -7.61
CA LEU A 225 -13.31 -10.43 -7.85
C LEU A 225 -14.00 -11.45 -6.96
N ALA A 226 -13.31 -12.54 -6.63
CA ALA A 226 -13.86 -13.60 -5.79
C ALA A 226 -14.05 -13.14 -4.35
N THR A 227 -13.23 -12.18 -3.87
CA THR A 227 -13.20 -11.75 -2.47
C THR A 227 -13.71 -10.34 -2.25
N VAL A 228 -13.93 -9.50 -3.28
CA VAL A 228 -14.38 -8.10 -3.14
C VAL A 228 -15.46 -7.89 -2.08
N SER A 229 -16.52 -8.71 -2.11
CA SER A 229 -17.61 -8.58 -1.13
C SER A 229 -17.21 -8.97 0.30
N SER A 230 -16.31 -9.93 0.47
CA SER A 230 -15.73 -10.26 1.77
C SER A 230 -14.88 -9.11 2.26
N ASP A 231 -13.93 -8.64 1.45
CA ASP A 231 -12.95 -7.63 1.82
C ASP A 231 -13.63 -6.32 2.25
N ILE A 232 -14.65 -5.87 1.51
CA ILE A 232 -15.43 -4.69 1.89
C ILE A 232 -16.20 -4.91 3.22
N ASN A 233 -16.72 -6.12 3.44
CA ASN A 233 -17.41 -6.43 4.71
C ASN A 233 -16.43 -6.51 5.88
N ASP A 234 -15.21 -6.98 5.66
CA ASP A 234 -14.15 -7.01 6.66
C ASP A 234 -13.75 -5.57 7.04
N LEU A 235 -13.57 -4.68 6.06
CA LEU A 235 -13.33 -3.24 6.33
C LEU A 235 -14.49 -2.60 7.08
N ARG A 236 -15.75 -2.89 6.71
CA ARG A 236 -16.94 -2.41 7.47
C ARG A 236 -16.92 -2.91 8.91
N ASN A 237 -16.54 -4.16 9.14
CA ASN A 237 -16.47 -4.75 10.47
C ASN A 237 -15.39 -4.07 11.30
N GLU A 238 -14.17 -3.90 10.77
CA GLU A 238 -13.08 -3.17 11.43
C GLU A 238 -13.50 -1.74 11.78
N CYS A 239 -14.14 -1.04 10.85
CA CYS A 239 -14.66 0.31 11.07
C CYS A 239 -15.82 0.41 12.06
N SER A 240 -16.46 -0.72 12.38
CA SER A 240 -17.46 -0.82 13.45
C SER A 240 -16.88 -1.22 14.81
N GLY A 241 -15.55 -1.24 14.94
CA GLY A 241 -14.83 -1.63 16.15
C GLY A 241 -14.44 -3.11 16.19
N GLY A 242 -14.62 -3.82 15.07
CA GLY A 242 -14.06 -5.15 14.87
C GLY A 242 -12.54 -5.14 14.98
N LYS A 243 -11.96 -6.32 15.20
CA LYS A 243 -10.52 -6.49 15.29
C LYS A 243 -9.97 -6.88 13.93
N GLY A 244 -8.93 -6.20 13.50
CA GLY A 244 -8.14 -6.64 12.35
C GLY A 244 -7.24 -7.81 12.71
N LEU A 245 -6.81 -8.55 11.70
CA LEU A 245 -5.99 -9.76 11.83
C LEU A 245 -4.71 -9.54 12.68
N ILE A 246 -4.06 -8.38 12.50
CA ILE A 246 -2.81 -8.05 13.18
C ILE A 246 -3.03 -7.73 14.66
N GLU A 247 -4.07 -6.97 15.01
CA GLU A 247 -4.37 -6.68 16.43
C GLU A 247 -4.78 -7.97 17.16
N ASP A 248 -5.57 -8.83 16.52
CA ASP A 248 -5.92 -10.14 17.08
C ASP A 248 -4.67 -10.97 17.37
N TYR A 249 -3.74 -11.04 16.43
CA TYR A 249 -2.45 -11.73 16.63
C TYR A 249 -1.65 -11.10 17.79
N GLN A 250 -1.54 -9.77 17.84
CA GLN A 250 -0.79 -9.07 18.90
C GLN A 250 -1.42 -9.25 20.29
N LEU A 251 -2.74 -9.32 20.40
CA LEU A 251 -3.42 -9.57 21.68
C LEU A 251 -3.21 -11.01 22.15
N GLN A 252 -3.23 -11.98 21.24
CA GLN A 252 -2.99 -13.39 21.57
C GLN A 252 -1.56 -13.64 22.06
N HIS A 253 -0.59 -12.88 21.56
CA HIS A 253 0.84 -13.07 21.88
C HIS A 253 1.37 -12.11 22.96
N ARG A 254 0.62 -11.06 23.33
CA ARG A 254 1.00 -10.12 24.40
C ARG A 254 1.18 -10.78 25.77
N HIS A 255 0.48 -11.88 26.03
CA HIS A 255 0.54 -12.62 27.29
C HIS A 255 1.66 -13.68 27.34
N ALA A 256 2.35 -13.95 26.24
CA ALA A 256 3.51 -14.83 26.25
C ALA A 256 4.74 -14.12 26.84
N ASP A 257 4.96 -12.85 26.46
CA ASP A 257 6.13 -12.07 26.89
C ASP A 257 6.05 -11.56 28.34
N ASP A 258 4.84 -11.42 28.91
CA ASP A 258 4.67 -11.04 30.33
C ASP A 258 4.95 -12.21 31.28
N ASN A 259 4.92 -13.47 30.81
CA ASN A 259 5.23 -14.64 31.63
C ASN A 259 6.74 -14.96 31.67
N ASP A 260 7.50 -14.63 30.62
CA ASP A 260 8.95 -14.86 30.60
C ASP A 260 9.72 -13.83 31.44
N ASN A 261 9.15 -12.65 31.73
CA ASN A 261 9.80 -11.62 32.56
C ASN A 261 9.57 -11.82 34.08
N HIS A 262 8.87 -12.87 34.50
CA HIS A 262 8.62 -13.16 35.92
C HIS A 262 9.41 -14.34 36.49
N GLU A 263 10.12 -15.14 35.68
CA GLU A 263 10.95 -16.25 36.19
C GLU A 263 12.38 -15.82 36.55
N ASP A 264 12.91 -14.71 36.00
CA ASP A 264 14.29 -14.26 36.29
C ASP A 264 14.42 -13.30 37.51
N ALA A 265 13.33 -13.04 38.23
CA ALA A 265 13.34 -12.21 39.45
C ALA A 265 13.30 -13.02 40.75
N ALA A 266 13.49 -14.34 40.68
CA ALA A 266 13.46 -15.24 41.83
C ALA A 266 14.64 -16.22 41.86
N GLU A 267 15.88 -15.71 41.93
CA GLU A 267 17.01 -16.38 42.60
C GLU A 267 17.87 -15.39 43.40
#